data_AF-A0A6A5G2I8-F1
#
_entry.id   AF-A0A6A5G2I8-F1
#
_cell.length_a   1.000
_cell.length_b   1.000
_cell.length_c   1.000
_cell.angle_alpha   90.00
_cell.angle_beta   90.00
_cell.angle_gamma   90.00
#
_symmetry.space_group_name_H-M   'P 1'
#
loop_
_entity.id
_entity.type
_entity.pdbx_description
1 polymer ?
#
loop_
_entity_poly.entity_id
_entity_poly.type
_entity_poly.pdbx_seq_one_letter_code
_entity_poly.pdbx_strand_id
1 'polypeptide(L)'
;MSGNKSETTESGKTTLPHERLIEAYNRRFEIQEEIDVMTKTTDGYQSRKFDQLTMQLTYVDNIISIGESDFDKKRAATVGKLFAVLRTLQHSNN
;
A
#
# COMPACT_ATOMS: atom_id res chain seq x y z
N MET A 1 -31.68 26.80 18.77
CA MET A 1 -31.38 25.68 17.84
C MET A 1 -29.92 25.81 17.45
N SER A 2 -29.09 24.91 17.97
CA SER A 2 -27.64 24.96 17.82
C SER A 2 -27.28 24.43 16.44
N GLY A 3 -26.70 25.28 15.60
CA GLY A 3 -26.13 24.85 14.33
C GLY A 3 -24.93 23.98 14.62
N ASN A 4 -25.00 22.71 14.24
CA ASN A 4 -23.84 21.84 14.16
C ASN A 4 -22.87 22.47 13.15
N LYS A 5 -21.89 23.22 13.67
CA LYS A 5 -20.67 23.50 12.95
C LYS A 5 -20.00 22.15 12.77
N SER A 6 -20.14 21.61 11.56
CA SER A 6 -19.36 20.49 11.06
C SER A 6 -17.92 20.70 11.47
N GLU A 7 -17.44 19.81 12.34
CA GLU A 7 -16.05 19.69 12.71
C GLU A 7 -15.23 19.73 11.42
N THR A 8 -14.46 20.79 11.23
CA THR A 8 -13.36 20.80 10.28
C THR A 8 -12.39 19.74 10.75
N THR A 9 -12.64 18.50 10.33
CA THR A 9 -11.65 17.44 10.34
C THR A 9 -10.43 18.00 9.64
N GLU A 10 -9.29 17.97 10.32
CA GLU A 10 -7.98 18.34 9.81
C GLU A 10 -7.62 17.39 8.66
N SER A 11 -8.23 17.61 7.51
CA SER A 11 -7.89 17.01 6.22
C SER A 11 -6.59 17.67 5.76
N GLY A 12 -5.49 17.27 6.39
CA GLY A 12 -4.18 17.37 5.75
C GLY A 12 -4.33 16.75 4.37
N LYS A 13 -4.06 17.53 3.33
CA LYS A 13 -4.31 17.16 1.92
C LYS A 13 -3.32 16.07 1.52
N THR A 14 -3.39 14.88 2.07
CA THR A 14 -2.54 13.76 1.68
C THR A 14 -2.90 13.31 0.27
N THR A 15 -1.95 12.73 -0.45
CA THR A 15 -2.16 12.29 -1.84
C THR A 15 -3.20 11.20 -1.93
N LEU A 16 -3.27 10.33 -0.91
CA LEU A 16 -4.33 9.35 -0.75
C LEU A 16 -5.27 9.72 0.39
N PRO A 17 -6.57 9.41 0.26
CA PRO A 17 -7.50 9.48 1.38
C PRO A 17 -7.14 8.41 2.43
N HIS A 18 -7.55 8.65 3.67
CA HIS A 18 -7.17 7.84 4.82
C HIS A 18 -7.55 6.36 4.67
N GLU A 19 -8.71 6.07 4.10
CA GLU A 19 -9.19 4.70 3.87
C GLU A 19 -8.26 3.93 2.93
N ARG A 20 -7.72 4.59 1.90
CA ARG A 20 -6.76 3.99 0.97
C ARG A 20 -5.39 3.77 1.60
N LEU A 21 -5.00 4.64 2.54
CA LEU A 21 -3.78 4.44 3.32
C LEU A 21 -3.92 3.24 4.25
N ILE A 22 -5.07 3.11 4.94
CA ILE A 22 -5.36 1.93 5.79
C ILE A 22 -5.29 0.64 4.96
N GLU A 23 -5.92 0.61 3.78
CA GLU A 23 -5.85 -0.54 2.86
C GLU A 23 -4.40 -0.90 2.49
N ALA A 24 -3.58 0.10 2.17
CA ALA A 24 -2.17 -0.11 1.83
C ALA A 24 -1.35 -0.63 3.03
N TYR A 25 -1.58 -0.09 4.23
CA TYR A 25 -0.93 -0.54 5.46
C TYR A 25 -1.30 -1.99 5.84
N ASN A 26 -2.58 -2.34 5.75
CA ASN A 26 -3.04 -3.72 5.98
C ASN A 26 -2.36 -4.67 4.98
N ARG A 27 -2.29 -4.26 3.71
CA ARG A 27 -1.64 -5.08 2.68
C ARG A 27 -0.14 -5.25 2.92
N ARG A 28 0.53 -4.20 3.38
CA ARG A 28 1.95 -4.24 3.78
C ARG A 28 2.17 -5.27 4.88
N PHE A 29 1.31 -5.25 5.90
CA PHE A 29 1.36 -6.20 7.01
C PHE A 29 1.19 -7.65 6.54
N GLU A 30 0.16 -7.93 5.73
CA GLU A 30 -0.09 -9.28 5.17
C GLU A 30 1.12 -9.83 4.41
N ILE A 31 1.71 -9.01 3.52
CA ILE A 31 2.87 -9.43 2.71
C ILE A 31 4.09 -9.68 3.59
N GLN A 32 4.31 -8.82 4.59
CA GLN A 32 5.44 -8.97 5.52
C GLN A 32 5.31 -10.25 6.34
N GLU A 33 4.11 -10.56 6.85
CA GLU A 33 3.85 -11.79 7.59
C GLU A 33 4.10 -13.03 6.72
N GLU A 34 3.67 -13.00 5.46
CA GLU A 34 3.90 -14.11 4.53
C GLU A 34 5.39 -14.33 4.25
N ILE A 35 6.15 -13.25 4.01
CA ILE A 35 7.61 -13.27 3.88
C ILE A 35 8.27 -13.85 5.14
N ASP A 36 7.85 -13.42 6.32
CA ASP A 36 8.39 -13.87 7.61
C ASP A 36 8.12 -15.37 7.84
N VAL A 37 6.96 -15.89 7.43
CA VAL A 37 6.67 -17.33 7.49
C VAL A 37 7.54 -18.10 6.51
N MET A 38 7.71 -17.60 5.28
CA MET A 38 8.53 -18.25 4.27
C MET A 38 10.00 -18.33 4.68
N THR A 39 10.57 -17.25 5.22
CA THR A 39 11.97 -17.23 5.67
C THR A 39 12.24 -18.18 6.83
N LYS A 40 11.25 -18.46 7.69
CA LYS A 40 11.37 -19.42 8.80
C LYS A 40 11.21 -20.88 8.38
N THR A 41 10.57 -21.13 7.24
CA THR A 41 10.17 -22.49 6.80
C THR A 41 10.99 -23.01 5.61
N THR A 42 11.67 -22.14 4.88
CA THR A 42 12.51 -22.52 3.73
C THR A 42 13.99 -22.34 4.04
N ASP A 43 14.68 -23.45 4.30
CA ASP A 43 16.15 -23.48 4.38
C ASP A 43 16.74 -23.21 2.98
N GLY A 44 17.07 -21.94 2.72
CA GLY A 44 17.93 -21.54 1.61
C GLY A 44 17.33 -21.50 0.21
N TYR A 45 16.02 -21.74 0.03
CA TYR A 45 15.38 -21.66 -1.29
C TYR A 45 14.60 -20.36 -1.46
N GLN A 46 15.18 -19.39 -2.18
CA GLN A 46 14.44 -18.22 -2.67
C GLN A 46 13.48 -18.66 -3.77
N SER A 47 12.23 -18.94 -3.39
CA SER A 47 11.18 -19.28 -4.35
C SER A 47 10.76 -18.05 -5.16
N ARG A 48 10.32 -18.25 -6.40
CA ARG A 48 9.70 -17.20 -7.25
C ARG A 48 8.61 -16.41 -6.50
N LYS A 49 7.89 -17.08 -5.59
CA LYS A 49 6.87 -16.47 -4.74
C LYS A 49 7.47 -15.43 -3.77
N PHE A 50 8.63 -15.72 -3.19
CA PHE A 50 9.36 -14.79 -2.31
C PHE A 50 9.75 -13.50 -3.04
N ASP A 51 10.30 -13.64 -4.25
CA ASP A 51 10.67 -12.48 -5.08
C ASP A 51 9.45 -11.64 -5.46
N GLN A 52 8.34 -12.32 -5.79
CA GLN A 52 7.07 -11.65 -6.08
C GLN A 52 6.52 -10.90 -4.87
N LEU A 53 6.55 -11.49 -3.67
CA LEU A 53 6.10 -10.83 -2.45
C LEU A 53 6.98 -9.63 -2.11
N THR A 54 8.30 -9.76 -2.24
CA THR A 54 9.25 -8.66 -2.03
C THR A 54 9.00 -7.50 -3.00
N MET A 55 8.72 -7.81 -4.27
CA MET A 55 8.35 -6.82 -5.26
C MET A 55 7.00 -6.15 -4.92
N GLN A 56 5.98 -6.92 -4.53
CA GLN A 56 4.70 -6.37 -4.09
C GLN A 56 4.87 -5.45 -2.88
N LEU A 57 5.69 -5.83 -1.90
CA LEU A 57 6.00 -5.02 -0.73
C LEU A 57 6.61 -3.68 -1.13
N THR A 58 7.56 -3.70 -2.07
CA THR A 58 8.19 -2.47 -2.60
C THR A 58 7.14 -1.54 -3.24
N TYR A 59 6.18 -2.07 -4.00
CA TYR A 59 5.11 -1.26 -4.57
C TYR A 59 4.19 -0.67 -3.50
N VAL A 60 3.85 -1.46 -2.47
CA VAL A 60 3.01 -1.01 -1.35
C VAL A 60 3.71 0.08 -0.54
N ASP A 61 5.00 -0.08 -0.22
CA ASP A 61 5.79 0.93 0.49
C ASP A 61 5.84 2.25 -0.28
N ASN A 62 6.00 2.20 -1.60
CA ASN A 62 5.94 3.40 -2.45
C ASN A 62 4.54 4.04 -2.49
N ILE A 63 3.47 3.25 -2.50
CA ILE A 63 2.09 3.74 -2.43
C ILE A 63 1.87 4.49 -1.12
N ILE A 64 2.31 3.93 0.01
CA ILE A 64 2.18 4.55 1.34
C ILE A 64 3.00 5.84 1.38
N SER A 65 4.29 5.78 1.03
CA SER A 65 5.20 6.94 1.06
C SER A 65 4.66 8.13 0.25
N ILE A 66 4.17 7.88 -0.96
CA ILE A 66 3.58 8.94 -1.78
C ILE A 66 2.19 9.32 -1.26
N GLY A 67 1.41 8.35 -0.82
CA GLY A 67 0.05 8.54 -0.31
C GLY A 67 -0.03 9.45 0.92
N GLU A 68 0.94 9.36 1.82
CA GLU A 68 1.06 10.20 3.03
C GLU A 68 1.60 11.60 2.73
N SER A 69 2.23 11.80 1.58
CA SER A 69 2.75 13.10 1.18
C SER A 69 1.63 14.06 0.79
N ASP A 70 1.89 15.36 0.90
CA ASP A 70 0.98 16.41 0.41
C ASP A 70 0.53 16.17 -1.04
N PHE A 71 -0.73 16.49 -1.29
CA PHE A 71 -1.43 16.24 -2.53
C PHE A 71 -0.77 17.01 -3.65
N ASP A 72 -0.34 16.25 -4.65
CA ASP A 72 0.08 16.74 -5.94
C ASP A 72 -0.54 15.86 -7.04
N LYS A 73 -0.99 16.48 -8.12
CA LYS A 73 -1.66 15.75 -9.21
C LYS A 73 -0.75 14.70 -9.85
N LYS A 74 0.57 14.94 -9.93
CA LYS A 74 1.52 13.95 -10.46
C LYS A 74 1.70 12.81 -9.46
N ARG A 75 1.81 13.11 -8.16
CA ARG A 75 1.84 12.09 -7.10
C ARG A 75 0.61 11.19 -7.13
N ALA A 76 -0.60 11.77 -7.23
CA ALA A 76 -1.84 11.00 -7.33
C ALA A 76 -1.87 10.09 -8.56
N ALA A 77 -1.42 10.60 -9.73
CA ALA A 77 -1.30 9.79 -10.94
C ALA A 77 -0.25 8.67 -10.79
N THR A 78 0.88 8.94 -10.13
CA THR A 78 1.89 7.91 -9.82
C THR A 78 1.31 6.81 -8.95
N VAL A 79 0.63 7.16 -7.86
CA VAL A 79 -0.02 6.19 -6.98
C VAL A 79 -1.05 5.34 -7.74
N GLY A 80 -1.86 5.96 -8.61
CA GLY A 80 -2.78 5.21 -9.48
C GLY A 80 -2.08 4.18 -10.37
N LYS A 81 -0.92 4.52 -10.93
CA LYS A 81 -0.09 3.57 -11.72
C LYS A 81 0.47 2.45 -10.85
N LEU A 82 0.93 2.76 -9.64
CA LEU A 82 1.45 1.75 -8.70
C LEU A 82 0.35 0.76 -8.30
N PHE A 83 -0.88 1.23 -8.03
CA PHE A 83 -2.02 0.34 -7.78
C PHE A 83 -2.34 -0.56 -8.98
N ALA A 84 -2.25 -0.04 -10.21
CA ALA A 84 -2.48 -0.84 -11.41
C ALA A 84 -1.43 -1.95 -11.55
N VAL A 85 -0.15 -1.64 -11.32
CA VAL A 85 0.94 -2.63 -11.34
C VAL A 85 0.74 -3.67 -10.24
N LEU A 86 0.44 -3.25 -9.00
CA LEU A 86 0.19 -4.15 -7.89
C LEU A 86 -0.95 -5.13 -8.19
N ARG A 87 -2.04 -4.65 -8.81
CA ARG A 87 -3.16 -5.49 -9.23
C ARG A 87 -2.72 -6.55 -10.24
N THR A 88 -1.91 -6.19 -11.24
CA THR A 88 -1.37 -7.15 -12.22
C THR A 88 -0.50 -8.21 -11.56
N LEU A 89 0.34 -7.81 -10.60
CA LEU A 89 1.20 -8.74 -9.84
C LEU A 89 0.39 -9.72 -8.98
N GLN A 90 -0.72 -9.28 -8.40
CA GLN A 90 -1.62 -10.14 -7.61
C GLN A 90 -2.38 -11.15 -8.48
N HIS A 91 -2.84 -10.75 -9.67
CA HIS A 91 -3.57 -11.65 -10.58
C HIS A 91 -2.66 -12.68 -11.25
N SER A 92 -1.35 -12.40 -11.35
CA SER A 92 -0.37 -13.36 -11.88
C SER A 92 -0.03 -14.50 -10.90
N ASN A 93 -0.59 -14.45 -9.68
CA ASN A 93 -0.31 -15.39 -8.59
C ASN A 93 -1.50 -16.33 -8.27
N ASN A 94 -2.64 -16.16 -8.95
CA ASN A 94 -3.81 -17.06 -8.91
C ASN A 94 -3.86 -17.90 -10.19
#